data_AF-G5IKZ2-F1
#
_entry.id   AF-G5IKZ2-F1
#
_cell.length_a   1.000
_cell.length_b   1.000
_cell.length_c   1.000
_cell.angle_alpha   90.00
_cell.angle_beta   90.00
_cell.angle_gamma   90.00
#
_symmetry.space_group_name_H-M   'P 1'
#
loop_
_entity.id
_entity.type
_entity.pdbx_description
1 polymer ?
#
loop_
_entity_poly.entity_id
_entity_poly.type
_entity_poly.pdbx_seq_one_letter_code
_entity_poly.pdbx_strand_id
1 'polypeptide(L)'
;MKKTIATKQLRQWRKLDRLAFVVPPLVFLFLSMGRDGRLLWEIIFREQKFTVTVAALLLLLLATGIISLPVVLLWRAVSHTMRKAVIRNATFRVDEDFDYYREILTGISPTTISLLMDLKIETQKDMAALLLKYSKMGAVSMEGGTVWVLQQELSGLLPSDRMLLALIAEGQAQPANLGAWRKQAVTEAVESGKLEYRGMRQNVNSAAGTCLMGCFGGCLIPFILFWVMGIMAVMISKSAWLERVDVFLAAAPQAFGAEQVNYLLSSPDMVIATALTAFIVLTFLFMFLLPVVAAVRTVMALSSSMVWLKRTEEGEILTAQISGLKNFIRDFSNLAEAEKEQLVLWDDFLIYAVVLEENEGIIEDIFRMKNLNYRDFRLF
;
A
#
# COMPACT_ATOMS: atom_id res chain seq x y z
N MET A 1 -23.69 10.02 9.88
CA MET A 1 -22.52 10.59 9.15
C MET A 1 -21.48 9.48 8.90
N LYS A 2 -20.49 9.62 8.00
CA LYS A 2 -19.40 8.61 7.85
C LYS A 2 -18.09 9.18 8.41
N LYS A 3 -17.43 8.45 9.30
CA LYS A 3 -16.08 8.77 9.80
C LYS A 3 -15.10 7.64 9.44
N THR A 4 -13.82 7.96 9.38
CA THR A 4 -12.75 7.00 9.05
C THR A 4 -11.72 7.01 10.17
N ILE A 5 -11.43 5.85 10.76
CA ILE A 5 -10.39 5.72 11.79
C ILE A 5 -9.01 5.79 11.14
N ALA A 6 -8.09 6.57 11.72
CA ALA A 6 -6.71 6.62 11.29
C ALA A 6 -5.95 5.37 11.79
N THR A 7 -5.57 4.47 10.88
CA THR A 7 -4.75 3.29 11.19
C THR A 7 -3.33 3.39 10.62
N LYS A 8 -2.42 2.57 11.12
CA LYS A 8 -1.03 2.46 10.71
C LYS A 8 -0.93 2.03 9.26
N GLN A 9 -1.72 1.04 8.83
CA GLN A 9 -1.81 0.64 7.43
C GLN A 9 -2.15 1.84 6.53
N LEU A 10 -3.13 2.66 6.93
CA LEU A 10 -3.51 3.85 6.16
C LEU A 10 -2.36 4.87 6.07
N ARG A 11 -1.60 5.07 7.17
CA ARG A 11 -0.41 5.94 7.20
C ARG A 11 0.72 5.38 6.32
N GLN A 12 0.98 4.07 6.37
CA GLN A 12 2.00 3.38 5.57
C GLN A 12 1.70 3.50 4.07
N TRP A 13 0.48 3.19 3.64
CA TRP A 13 0.09 3.36 2.25
C TRP A 13 0.22 4.82 1.77
N ARG A 14 -0.08 5.80 2.64
CA ARG A 14 0.12 7.21 2.30
C ARG A 14 1.60 7.58 2.12
N LYS A 15 2.51 7.02 2.93
CA LYS A 15 3.96 7.20 2.77
C LYS A 15 4.48 6.51 1.51
N LEU A 16 4.08 5.25 1.28
CA LEU A 16 4.43 4.46 0.09
C LEU A 16 3.96 5.12 -1.22
N ASP A 17 2.78 5.75 -1.22
CA ASP A 17 2.26 6.48 -2.37
C ASP A 17 3.10 7.72 -2.71
N ARG A 18 3.68 8.39 -1.70
CA ARG A 18 4.62 9.51 -1.92
C ARG A 18 5.98 9.02 -2.45
N LEU A 19 6.48 7.91 -1.92
CA LEU A 19 7.76 7.32 -2.34
C LEU A 19 7.72 6.78 -3.78
N ALA A 20 6.53 6.40 -4.27
CA ALA A 20 6.30 5.91 -5.62
C ALA A 20 6.89 6.79 -6.74
N PHE A 21 6.92 8.11 -6.54
CA PHE A 21 7.41 9.05 -7.55
C PHE A 21 8.92 9.28 -7.50
N VAL A 22 9.56 8.94 -6.39
CA VAL A 22 10.96 9.28 -6.12
C VAL A 22 11.84 8.04 -6.24
N VAL A 23 11.39 6.92 -5.69
CA VAL A 23 12.20 5.69 -5.61
C VAL A 23 12.49 5.09 -7.00
N PRO A 24 11.51 4.87 -7.90
CA PRO A 24 11.80 4.26 -9.20
C PRO A 24 12.77 5.10 -10.04
N PRO A 25 12.58 6.42 -10.23
CA PRO A 25 13.56 7.23 -10.98
C PRO A 25 14.96 7.18 -10.38
N LEU A 26 15.10 7.22 -9.05
CA LEU A 26 16.42 7.11 -8.39
C LEU A 26 17.07 5.74 -8.62
N VAL A 27 16.30 4.66 -8.53
CA VAL A 27 16.80 3.31 -8.81
C VAL A 27 17.23 3.18 -10.27
N PHE A 28 16.43 3.68 -11.23
CA PHE A 28 16.81 3.65 -12.64
C PHE A 28 18.00 4.55 -12.95
N LEU A 29 18.13 5.70 -12.27
CA LEU A 29 19.31 6.55 -12.36
C LEU A 29 20.56 5.84 -11.83
N PHE A 30 20.46 5.12 -10.70
CA PHE A 30 21.55 4.31 -10.18
C PHE A 30 21.90 3.15 -11.11
N LEU A 31 20.91 2.44 -11.65
CA LEU A 31 21.12 1.37 -12.63
C LEU A 31 21.75 1.90 -13.93
N SER A 32 21.49 3.15 -14.31
CA SER A 32 22.14 3.80 -15.45
C SER A 32 23.65 3.99 -15.26
N MET A 33 24.17 3.96 -14.02
CA MET A 33 25.63 3.94 -13.77
C MET A 33 26.26 2.57 -14.07
N GLY A 34 25.44 1.54 -14.33
CA GLY A 34 25.85 0.18 -14.66
C GLY A 34 26.38 0.01 -16.09
N ARG A 35 26.36 -1.23 -16.60
CA ARG A 35 27.09 -1.65 -17.82
C ARG A 35 26.72 -0.88 -19.08
N ASP A 36 25.45 -0.46 -19.22
CA ASP A 36 24.93 0.13 -20.46
C ASP A 36 24.93 1.67 -20.47
N GLY A 37 24.99 2.34 -19.32
CA GLY A 37 25.03 3.80 -19.25
C GLY A 37 26.42 4.41 -19.08
N ARG A 38 27.48 3.59 -19.11
CA ARG A 38 28.89 4.04 -19.11
C ARG A 38 29.18 5.09 -20.17
N LEU A 39 28.55 5.00 -21.35
CA LEU A 39 28.79 5.94 -22.45
C LEU A 39 28.36 7.38 -22.10
N LEU A 40 27.18 7.57 -21.49
CA LEU A 40 26.71 8.89 -21.07
C LEU A 40 27.50 9.41 -19.88
N TRP A 41 27.84 8.52 -18.93
CA TRP A 41 28.67 8.89 -17.79
C TRP A 41 30.11 9.23 -18.19
N GLU A 42 30.70 8.54 -19.18
CA GLU A 42 32.01 8.87 -19.75
C GLU A 42 32.00 10.26 -20.40
N ILE A 43 30.95 10.60 -21.15
CA ILE A 43 30.81 11.96 -21.72
C ILE A 43 30.71 13.00 -20.59
N ILE A 44 29.90 12.75 -19.56
CA ILE A 44 29.72 13.66 -18.41
C ILE A 44 31.04 13.87 -17.64
N PHE A 45 31.84 12.82 -17.45
CA PHE A 45 33.10 12.90 -16.70
C PHE A 45 34.29 13.41 -17.53
N ARG A 46 34.24 13.30 -18.87
CA ARG A 46 35.38 13.61 -19.75
C ARG A 46 35.26 14.96 -20.45
N GLU A 47 34.06 15.52 -20.59
CA GLU A 47 33.84 16.83 -21.21
C GLU A 47 34.17 18.00 -20.27
N GLN A 48 34.92 18.97 -20.77
CA GLN A 48 35.24 20.21 -20.05
C GLN A 48 34.19 21.31 -20.28
N LYS A 49 33.32 21.15 -21.29
CA LYS A 49 32.31 22.15 -21.63
C LYS A 49 31.07 22.00 -20.74
N PHE A 50 30.86 22.97 -19.86
CA PHE A 50 29.72 23.02 -18.93
C PHE A 50 28.34 22.85 -19.61
N THR A 51 28.16 23.40 -20.82
CA THR A 51 26.89 23.30 -21.56
C THR A 51 26.58 21.87 -22.00
N VAL A 52 27.59 21.11 -22.43
CA VAL A 52 27.43 19.72 -22.88
C VAL A 52 27.14 18.81 -21.68
N THR A 53 27.81 19.03 -20.55
CA THR A 53 27.56 18.27 -19.33
C THR A 53 26.15 18.49 -18.78
N VAL A 54 25.64 19.73 -18.82
CA VAL A 54 24.27 20.04 -18.39
C VAL A 54 23.24 19.41 -19.34
N ALA A 55 23.45 19.49 -20.65
CA ALA A 55 22.56 18.87 -21.64
C ALA A 55 22.50 17.35 -21.50
N ALA A 56 23.64 16.69 -21.28
CA ALA A 56 23.73 15.25 -21.05
C ALA A 56 23.00 14.82 -19.76
N LEU A 57 23.13 15.59 -18.67
CA LEU A 57 22.40 15.34 -17.42
C LEU A 57 20.88 15.49 -17.60
N LEU A 58 20.42 16.51 -18.33
CA LEU A 58 18.99 16.69 -18.61
C LEU A 58 18.42 15.54 -19.46
N LEU A 59 19.16 15.09 -20.47
CA LEU A 59 18.77 13.94 -21.29
C LEU A 59 18.69 12.65 -20.46
N LEU A 60 19.64 12.45 -19.54
CA LEU A 60 19.64 11.30 -18.64
C LEU A 60 18.45 11.35 -17.66
N LEU A 61 18.14 12.52 -17.10
CA LEU A 61 16.95 12.71 -16.26
C LEU A 61 15.65 12.44 -17.04
N LEU A 62 15.57 12.89 -18.28
CA LEU A 62 14.40 12.66 -19.15
C LEU A 62 14.25 11.17 -19.48
N ALA A 63 15.35 10.50 -19.87
CA ALA A 63 15.36 9.08 -20.19
C ALA A 63 14.97 8.22 -18.97
N THR A 64 15.54 8.50 -17.80
CA THR A 64 15.20 7.80 -16.54
C THR A 64 13.74 8.05 -16.14
N GLY A 65 13.21 9.25 -16.36
CA GLY A 65 11.79 9.57 -16.19
C GLY A 65 10.88 8.73 -17.08
N ILE A 66 11.21 8.59 -18.37
CA ILE A 66 10.43 7.77 -19.31
C ILE A 66 10.50 6.28 -18.95
N ILE A 67 11.69 5.76 -18.66
CA ILE A 67 11.90 4.34 -18.36
C ILE A 67 11.23 3.94 -17.04
N SER A 68 11.19 4.83 -16.05
CA SER A 68 10.55 4.57 -14.76
C SER A 68 9.02 4.67 -14.79
N LEU A 69 8.45 5.33 -15.81
CA LEU A 69 7.01 5.57 -15.95
C LEU A 69 6.13 4.32 -15.80
N PRO A 70 6.44 3.16 -16.42
CA PRO A 70 5.62 1.95 -16.27
C PRO A 70 5.57 1.45 -14.82
N VAL A 71 6.72 1.46 -14.13
CA VAL A 71 6.81 1.03 -12.73
C VAL A 71 6.00 1.96 -11.84
N VAL A 72 6.12 3.28 -12.04
CA VAL A 72 5.36 4.30 -11.28
C VAL A 72 3.86 4.12 -11.48
N LEU A 73 3.41 3.92 -12.72
CA LEU A 73 1.98 3.79 -13.05
C LEU A 73 1.37 2.51 -12.50
N LEU A 74 2.08 1.38 -12.58
CA LEU A 74 1.67 0.10 -11.98
C LEU A 74 1.59 0.20 -10.46
N TRP A 75 2.64 0.74 -9.82
CA TRP A 75 2.66 0.95 -8.39
C TRP A 75 1.49 1.84 -7.93
N ARG A 76 1.25 2.95 -8.61
CA ARG A 76 0.15 3.86 -8.29
C ARG A 76 -1.22 3.19 -8.43
N ALA A 77 -1.39 2.32 -9.43
CA ALA A 77 -2.61 1.53 -9.57
C ALA A 77 -2.84 0.57 -8.39
N VAL A 78 -1.79 -0.12 -7.95
CA VAL A 78 -1.82 -1.00 -6.78
C VAL A 78 -2.11 -0.20 -5.51
N SER A 79 -1.29 0.81 -5.24
CA SER A 79 -1.37 1.70 -4.07
C SER A 79 -2.75 2.32 -3.92
N HIS A 80 -3.28 2.90 -4.99
CA HIS A 80 -4.60 3.55 -4.96
C HIS A 80 -5.72 2.55 -4.64
N THR A 81 -5.68 1.36 -5.24
CA THR A 81 -6.71 0.32 -5.04
C THR A 81 -6.67 -0.21 -3.61
N MET A 82 -5.47 -0.53 -3.10
CA MET A 82 -5.28 -0.99 -1.73
C MET A 82 -5.66 0.08 -0.71
N ARG A 83 -5.21 1.33 -0.90
CA ARG A 83 -5.58 2.45 -0.04
C ARG A 83 -7.09 2.66 -0.01
N LYS A 84 -7.77 2.59 -1.15
CA LYS A 84 -9.23 2.71 -1.21
C LYS A 84 -9.93 1.59 -0.43
N ALA A 85 -9.42 0.37 -0.49
CA ALA A 85 -9.94 -0.75 0.30
C ALA A 85 -9.73 -0.55 1.81
N VAL A 86 -8.52 -0.12 2.23
CA VAL A 86 -8.22 0.20 3.63
C VAL A 86 -9.13 1.31 4.16
N ILE A 87 -9.28 2.41 3.41
CA ILE A 87 -10.18 3.51 3.79
C ILE A 87 -11.61 2.99 3.95
N ARG A 88 -12.09 2.19 2.99
CA ARG A 88 -13.45 1.65 3.03
C ARG A 88 -13.67 0.77 4.27
N ASN A 89 -12.69 -0.05 4.64
CA ASN A 89 -12.82 -0.92 5.80
C ASN A 89 -12.75 -0.15 7.13
N ALA A 90 -11.90 0.88 7.20
CA ALA A 90 -11.78 1.76 8.36
C ALA A 90 -12.89 2.83 8.46
N THR A 91 -13.77 2.91 7.45
CA THR A 91 -14.91 3.82 7.47
C THR A 91 -16.11 3.15 8.12
N PHE A 92 -16.75 3.87 9.02
CA PHE A 92 -17.86 3.42 9.83
C PHE A 92 -18.96 4.49 9.85
N ARG A 93 -20.20 4.09 10.17
CA ARG A 93 -21.35 4.98 10.30
C ARG A 93 -21.41 5.49 11.73
N VAL A 94 -21.62 6.79 11.84
CA VAL A 94 -21.75 7.50 13.10
C VAL A 94 -23.19 7.97 13.21
N ASP A 95 -23.93 7.30 14.07
CA ASP A 95 -25.27 7.71 14.50
C ASP A 95 -25.18 8.54 15.77
N GLU A 96 -24.22 8.22 16.66
CA GLU A 96 -23.84 9.01 17.84
C GLU A 96 -22.39 9.51 17.71
N ASP A 97 -22.18 10.82 17.86
CA ASP A 97 -20.86 11.41 17.71
C ASP A 97 -20.06 11.39 19.02
N PHE A 98 -19.19 10.38 19.17
CA PHE A 98 -18.20 10.31 20.24
C PHE A 98 -16.87 10.91 19.76
N ASP A 99 -16.63 12.19 20.04
CA ASP A 99 -15.31 12.80 19.82
C ASP A 99 -14.26 12.19 20.76
N TYR A 100 -14.66 11.94 22.01
CA TYR A 100 -13.87 11.28 23.04
C TYR A 100 -14.74 10.29 23.81
N TYR A 101 -14.19 9.12 24.11
CA TYR A 101 -14.81 8.09 24.94
C TYR A 101 -13.82 7.65 26.01
N ARG A 102 -14.25 7.57 27.26
CA ARG A 102 -13.36 7.36 28.42
C ARG A 102 -13.66 6.10 29.22
N GLU A 103 -14.76 5.41 28.91
CA GLU A 103 -15.16 4.24 29.68
C GLU A 103 -14.44 2.99 29.19
N ILE A 104 -14.36 1.99 30.06
CA ILE A 104 -13.75 0.69 29.77
C ILE A 104 -14.69 -0.11 28.87
N LEU A 105 -14.15 -0.67 27.80
CA LEU A 105 -14.89 -1.54 26.87
C LEU A 105 -15.02 -2.94 27.48
N THR A 106 -15.97 -3.09 28.40
CA THR A 106 -16.19 -4.34 29.14
C THR A 106 -16.63 -5.49 28.22
N GLY A 107 -16.07 -6.68 28.45
CA GLY A 107 -16.44 -7.89 27.69
C GLY A 107 -16.02 -7.89 26.22
N ILE A 108 -15.13 -6.99 25.79
CA ILE A 108 -14.60 -6.96 24.42
C ILE A 108 -13.15 -7.41 24.42
N SER A 109 -12.82 -8.41 23.60
CA SER A 109 -11.44 -8.86 23.46
C SER A 109 -10.61 -7.85 22.65
N PRO A 110 -9.28 -7.76 22.91
CA PRO A 110 -8.36 -6.96 22.12
C PRO A 110 -8.44 -7.23 20.61
N THR A 111 -8.63 -8.49 20.22
CA THR A 111 -8.78 -8.92 18.82
C THR A 111 -10.08 -8.41 18.20
N THR A 112 -11.19 -8.43 18.95
CA THR A 112 -12.45 -7.84 18.47
C THR A 112 -12.34 -6.33 18.30
N ILE A 113 -11.64 -5.62 19.20
CA ILE A 113 -11.37 -4.18 19.05
C ILE A 113 -10.59 -3.92 17.76
N SER A 114 -9.54 -4.70 17.49
CA SER A 114 -8.75 -4.58 16.25
C SER A 114 -9.60 -4.81 14.99
N LEU A 115 -10.40 -5.88 14.97
CA LEU A 115 -11.35 -6.16 13.89
C LEU A 115 -12.37 -5.04 13.69
N LEU A 116 -12.87 -4.41 14.75
CA LEU A 116 -13.80 -3.30 14.65
C LEU A 116 -13.15 -2.05 14.06
N MET A 117 -11.83 -1.87 14.16
CA MET A 117 -11.15 -0.72 13.55
C MET A 117 -11.06 -0.83 12.03
N ASP A 118 -10.60 -1.95 11.48
CA ASP A 118 -10.26 -2.06 10.06
C ASP A 118 -10.67 -3.39 9.39
N LEU A 119 -11.47 -4.21 10.09
CA LEU A 119 -11.96 -5.53 9.65
C LEU A 119 -10.84 -6.55 9.38
N LYS A 120 -9.66 -6.34 9.97
CA LYS A 120 -8.50 -7.21 9.79
C LYS A 120 -7.78 -7.44 11.12
N ILE A 121 -7.21 -8.63 11.27
CA ILE A 121 -6.33 -8.95 12.40
C ILE A 121 -4.89 -8.62 12.02
N GLU A 122 -4.23 -7.81 12.83
CA GLU A 122 -2.81 -7.48 12.74
C GLU A 122 -2.04 -8.25 13.80
N THR A 123 -1.42 -9.35 13.38
CA THR A 123 -0.87 -10.35 14.29
C THR A 123 0.08 -9.81 15.35
N GLN A 124 1.01 -8.92 15.00
CA GLN A 124 1.96 -8.38 15.97
C GLN A 124 1.24 -7.58 17.07
N LYS A 125 0.50 -6.56 16.64
CA LYS A 125 -0.25 -5.67 17.54
C LYS A 125 -1.25 -6.43 18.41
N ASP A 126 -2.03 -7.32 17.78
CA ASP A 126 -3.10 -8.03 18.46
C ASP A 126 -2.56 -9.05 19.45
N MET A 127 -1.45 -9.74 19.11
CA MET A 127 -0.77 -10.62 20.05
C MET A 127 -0.15 -9.85 21.21
N ALA A 128 0.51 -8.72 20.96
CA ALA A 128 1.10 -7.91 22.02
C ALA A 128 0.04 -7.47 23.04
N ALA A 129 -1.12 -7.01 22.56
CA ALA A 129 -2.24 -6.67 23.41
C ALA A 129 -2.83 -7.88 24.16
N LEU A 130 -2.96 -9.03 23.51
CA LEU A 130 -3.39 -10.26 24.17
C LEU A 130 -2.39 -10.73 25.23
N LEU A 131 -1.09 -10.60 24.99
CA LEU A 131 -0.06 -10.94 25.98
C LEU A 131 -0.12 -10.04 27.21
N LEU A 132 -0.39 -8.75 27.03
CA LEU A 132 -0.68 -7.84 28.15
C LEU A 132 -1.95 -8.26 28.89
N LYS A 133 -3.05 -8.57 28.17
CA LYS A 133 -4.28 -9.11 28.78
C LYS A 133 -3.99 -10.37 29.60
N TYR A 134 -3.24 -11.32 29.06
CA TYR A 134 -2.89 -12.57 29.74
C TYR A 134 -2.01 -12.34 30.95
N SER A 135 -1.09 -11.38 30.90
CA SER A 135 -0.27 -11.00 32.03
C SER A 135 -1.09 -10.38 33.15
N LYS A 136 -2.02 -9.47 32.81
CA LYS A 136 -3.01 -8.92 33.76
C LYS A 136 -3.85 -10.02 34.41
N MET A 137 -4.27 -11.03 33.63
CA MET A 137 -5.04 -12.17 34.14
C MET A 137 -4.21 -13.19 34.94
N GLY A 138 -2.89 -13.05 35.01
CA GLY A 138 -1.99 -14.03 35.65
C GLY A 138 -1.77 -15.32 34.84
N ALA A 139 -2.23 -15.38 33.59
CA ALA A 139 -2.03 -16.53 32.70
C ALA A 139 -0.58 -16.64 32.19
N VAL A 140 0.11 -15.49 32.09
CA VAL A 140 1.43 -15.37 31.46
C VAL A 140 2.35 -14.49 32.32
N SER A 141 3.61 -14.89 32.46
CA SER A 141 4.69 -14.03 32.98
C SER A 141 5.69 -13.70 31.87
N MET A 142 6.16 -12.45 31.83
CA MET A 142 7.11 -11.93 30.85
C MET A 142 8.45 -11.57 31.52
N GLU A 143 9.15 -12.58 32.03
CA GLU A 143 10.40 -12.42 32.78
C GLU A 143 11.62 -12.92 31.99
N GLY A 144 12.78 -12.28 32.20
CA GLY A 144 14.06 -12.75 31.65
C GLY A 144 14.15 -12.72 30.11
N GLY A 145 13.29 -11.94 29.44
CA GLY A 145 13.22 -11.86 27.98
C GLY A 145 12.51 -13.05 27.34
N THR A 146 11.70 -13.79 28.11
CA THR A 146 10.91 -14.94 27.64
C THR A 146 9.47 -14.81 28.14
N VAL A 147 8.52 -15.32 27.35
CA VAL A 147 7.12 -15.43 27.74
C VAL A 147 6.87 -16.83 28.30
N TRP A 148 6.46 -16.90 29.56
CA TRP A 148 6.13 -18.12 30.27
C TRP A 148 4.62 -18.25 30.44
N VAL A 149 4.05 -19.34 29.96
CA VAL A 149 2.62 -19.64 30.17
C VAL A 149 2.48 -20.35 31.52
N LEU A 150 1.83 -19.70 32.47
CA LEU A 150 1.63 -20.21 33.82
C LEU A 150 0.34 -21.04 33.91
N GLN A 151 -0.73 -20.56 33.28
CA GLN A 151 -2.04 -21.20 33.34
C GLN A 151 -2.78 -21.05 32.01
N GLN A 152 -3.22 -22.17 31.46
CA GLN A 152 -3.95 -22.23 30.18
C GLN A 152 -5.48 -22.24 30.37
N GLU A 153 -5.95 -22.60 31.56
CA GLU A 153 -7.36 -22.71 31.90
C GLU A 153 -7.70 -21.74 33.04
N LEU A 154 -8.07 -20.52 32.65
CA LEU A 154 -8.60 -19.48 33.53
C LEU A 154 -10.05 -19.18 33.12
N SER A 155 -10.90 -18.91 34.12
CA SER A 155 -12.25 -18.40 33.91
C SER A 155 -12.18 -17.05 33.20
N GLY A 156 -12.77 -16.95 32.01
CA GLY A 156 -12.76 -15.73 31.18
C GLY A 156 -11.85 -15.78 29.95
N LEU A 157 -11.06 -16.83 29.75
CA LEU A 157 -10.32 -17.05 28.49
C LEU A 157 -11.25 -17.59 27.41
N LEU A 158 -11.23 -16.93 26.24
CA LEU A 158 -11.93 -17.38 25.05
C LEU A 158 -11.23 -18.61 24.44
N PRO A 159 -11.92 -19.41 23.59
CA PRO A 159 -11.29 -20.52 22.89
C PRO A 159 -10.08 -20.09 22.05
N SER A 160 -10.14 -18.93 21.38
CA SER A 160 -9.01 -18.34 20.66
C SER A 160 -7.84 -18.00 21.60
N ASP A 161 -8.13 -17.53 22.81
CA ASP A 161 -7.10 -17.20 23.79
C ASP A 161 -6.32 -18.46 24.21
N ARG A 162 -7.03 -19.55 24.51
CA ARG A 162 -6.44 -20.85 24.85
C ARG A 162 -5.58 -21.41 23.73
N MET A 163 -6.06 -21.28 22.50
CA MET A 163 -5.32 -21.72 21.32
C MET A 163 -4.00 -20.95 21.17
N LEU A 164 -4.01 -19.63 21.39
CA LEU A 164 -2.80 -18.83 21.35
C LEU A 164 -1.83 -19.19 22.49
N LEU A 165 -2.32 -19.38 23.70
CA LEU A 165 -1.51 -19.80 24.85
C LEU A 165 -0.85 -21.17 24.62
N ALA A 166 -1.57 -22.13 24.03
CA ALA A 166 -1.01 -23.43 23.66
C ALA A 166 0.14 -23.28 22.63
N LEU A 167 -0.07 -22.48 21.58
CA LEU A 167 0.97 -22.22 20.57
C LEU A 167 2.22 -21.53 21.16
N ILE A 168 2.04 -20.65 22.15
CA ILE A 168 3.15 -20.00 22.84
C ILE A 168 3.89 -21.00 23.73
N ALA A 169 3.17 -21.84 24.47
CA ALA A 169 3.76 -22.87 25.32
C ALA A 169 4.59 -23.90 24.52
N GLU A 170 4.14 -24.22 23.31
CA GLU A 170 4.84 -25.13 22.38
C GLU A 170 5.99 -24.45 21.61
N GLY A 171 6.18 -23.14 21.75
CA GLY A 171 7.16 -22.38 20.97
C GLY A 171 6.83 -22.26 19.48
N GLN A 172 5.57 -22.54 19.10
CA GLN A 172 5.08 -22.55 17.73
C GLN A 172 4.30 -21.30 17.32
N ALA A 173 4.37 -20.23 18.12
CA ALA A 173 3.68 -18.97 17.91
C ALA A 173 4.27 -18.13 16.75
N GLN A 174 4.49 -18.76 15.59
CA GLN A 174 4.98 -18.17 14.34
C GLN A 174 3.82 -17.86 13.37
N PRO A 175 3.98 -16.94 12.39
CA PRO A 175 2.85 -16.45 11.61
C PRO A 175 2.21 -17.52 10.72
N ALA A 176 2.95 -18.58 10.37
CA ALA A 176 2.44 -19.73 9.63
C ALA A 176 1.40 -20.54 10.41
N ASN A 177 1.57 -20.70 11.72
CA ASN A 177 0.72 -21.54 12.57
C ASN A 177 -0.48 -20.79 13.15
N LEU A 178 -0.46 -19.45 13.08
CA LEU A 178 -1.51 -18.58 13.61
C LEU A 178 -2.78 -18.54 12.75
N GLY A 179 -2.83 -19.26 11.62
CA GLY A 179 -3.99 -19.29 10.73
C GLY A 179 -5.27 -19.77 11.41
N ALA A 180 -5.19 -20.83 12.22
CA ALA A 180 -6.35 -21.35 12.94
C ALA A 180 -6.81 -20.40 14.07
N TRP A 181 -5.87 -19.72 14.74
CA TRP A 181 -6.17 -18.77 15.81
C TRP A 181 -6.92 -17.56 15.25
N ARG A 182 -6.46 -17.01 14.12
CA ARG A 182 -7.13 -15.90 13.44
C ARG A 182 -8.56 -16.26 13.05
N LYS A 183 -8.77 -17.46 12.50
CA LYS A 183 -10.11 -17.92 12.14
C LYS A 183 -11.01 -18.02 13.36
N GLN A 184 -10.51 -18.60 14.45
CA GLN A 184 -11.26 -18.74 15.70
C GLN A 184 -11.62 -17.36 16.30
N ALA A 185 -10.69 -16.42 16.34
CA ALA A 185 -10.93 -15.07 16.83
C ALA A 185 -11.98 -14.31 15.99
N VAL A 186 -11.99 -14.51 14.67
CA VAL A 186 -13.03 -13.96 13.79
C VAL A 186 -14.39 -14.58 14.07
N THR A 187 -14.47 -15.91 14.21
CA THR A 187 -15.72 -16.61 14.53
C THR A 187 -16.30 -16.11 15.85
N GLU A 188 -15.50 -15.98 16.90
CA GLU A 188 -15.94 -15.46 18.20
C GLU A 188 -16.45 -14.01 18.11
N ALA A 189 -15.77 -13.17 17.33
CA ALA A 189 -16.22 -11.80 17.11
C ALA A 189 -17.56 -11.73 16.36
N VAL A 190 -17.82 -12.67 15.44
CA VAL A 190 -19.11 -12.78 14.74
C VAL A 190 -20.19 -13.35 15.67
N GLU A 191 -19.89 -14.38 16.44
CA GLU A 191 -20.79 -14.96 17.44
C GLU A 191 -21.19 -13.95 18.52
N SER A 192 -20.32 -12.98 18.83
CA SER A 192 -20.63 -11.90 19.75
C SER A 192 -21.65 -10.88 19.24
N GLY A 193 -22.13 -11.00 18.00
CA GLY A 193 -23.14 -10.11 17.40
C GLY A 193 -22.61 -8.77 16.90
N LYS A 194 -21.32 -8.47 17.09
CA LYS A 194 -20.66 -7.19 16.71
C LYS A 194 -20.24 -7.14 15.25
N LEU A 195 -20.03 -8.31 14.63
CA LEU A 195 -19.62 -8.48 13.25
C LEU A 195 -20.51 -9.51 12.56
N GLU A 196 -20.69 -9.37 11.26
CA GLU A 196 -21.41 -10.33 10.43
C GLU A 196 -20.59 -10.69 9.18
N TYR A 197 -20.76 -11.92 8.70
CA TYR A 197 -20.22 -12.30 7.41
C TYR A 197 -21.00 -11.63 6.28
N ARG A 198 -20.28 -10.96 5.38
CA ARG A 198 -20.85 -10.37 4.18
C ARG A 198 -21.35 -11.50 3.26
N GLY A 199 -22.65 -11.51 2.97
CA GLY A 199 -23.22 -12.45 2.02
C GLY A 199 -22.56 -12.35 0.63
N MET A 200 -22.10 -13.48 0.10
CA MET A 200 -21.39 -13.63 -1.19
C MET A 200 -22.13 -13.00 -2.39
N ARG A 201 -23.45 -12.76 -2.26
CA ARG A 201 -24.36 -12.46 -3.38
C ARG A 201 -24.51 -10.97 -3.74
N GLN A 202 -24.21 -10.03 -2.85
CA GLN A 202 -24.49 -8.60 -3.10
C GLN A 202 -23.37 -7.84 -3.82
N ASN A 203 -22.14 -8.36 -3.86
CA ASN A 203 -20.99 -7.62 -4.40
C ASN A 203 -20.74 -7.81 -5.91
N VAL A 204 -21.42 -8.78 -6.55
CA VAL A 204 -21.24 -9.04 -7.99
C VAL A 204 -21.82 -7.88 -8.82
N ASN A 205 -22.93 -7.28 -8.39
CA ASN A 205 -23.61 -6.22 -9.14
C ASN A 205 -22.91 -4.85 -8.99
N SER A 206 -22.29 -4.56 -7.84
CA SER A 206 -21.53 -3.33 -7.61
C SER A 206 -20.12 -3.38 -8.22
N ALA A 207 -19.51 -4.58 -8.25
CA ALA A 207 -18.26 -4.84 -8.96
C ALA A 207 -18.45 -4.78 -10.49
N ALA A 208 -19.59 -5.26 -11.01
CA ALA A 208 -19.93 -5.15 -12.43
C ALA A 208 -20.07 -3.69 -12.90
N GLY A 209 -20.69 -2.83 -12.10
CA GLY A 209 -20.83 -1.39 -12.41
C GLY A 209 -19.50 -0.62 -12.38
N THR A 210 -18.57 -0.99 -11.49
CA THR A 210 -17.22 -0.40 -11.46
C THR A 210 -16.31 -0.97 -12.55
N CYS A 211 -16.52 -2.21 -12.98
CA CYS A 211 -15.85 -2.80 -14.14
C CYS A 211 -16.28 -2.09 -15.43
N LEU A 212 -17.58 -1.80 -15.61
CA LEU A 212 -18.08 -1.05 -16.77
C LEU A 212 -17.52 0.37 -16.83
N MET A 213 -17.54 1.13 -15.73
CA MET A 213 -17.05 2.51 -15.74
C MET A 213 -15.51 2.61 -15.81
N GLY A 214 -14.78 1.63 -15.26
CA GLY A 214 -13.32 1.57 -15.31
C GLY A 214 -12.75 1.00 -16.63
N CYS A 215 -13.47 0.06 -17.26
CA CYS A 215 -13.08 -0.54 -18.54
C CYS A 215 -13.31 0.43 -19.71
N PHE A 216 -14.36 1.26 -19.65
CA PHE A 216 -14.56 2.32 -20.65
C PHE A 216 -13.40 3.32 -20.63
N GLY A 217 -12.91 3.78 -19.48
CA GLY A 217 -11.75 4.68 -19.43
C GLY A 217 -10.42 4.02 -19.81
N GLY A 218 -10.18 2.77 -19.38
CA GLY A 218 -8.91 2.07 -19.62
C GLY A 218 -8.73 1.52 -21.03
N CYS A 219 -9.82 1.10 -21.68
CA CYS A 219 -9.79 0.51 -23.02
C CYS A 219 -10.14 1.53 -24.11
N LEU A 220 -11.06 2.47 -23.89
CA LEU A 220 -11.40 3.46 -24.92
C LEU A 220 -10.25 4.41 -25.22
N ILE A 221 -9.44 4.78 -24.24
CA ILE A 221 -8.30 5.68 -24.47
C ILE A 221 -7.31 5.06 -25.49
N PRO A 222 -6.85 3.80 -25.35
CA PRO A 222 -6.10 3.10 -26.38
C PRO A 222 -6.79 3.07 -27.75
N PHE A 223 -8.10 2.82 -27.81
CA PHE A 223 -8.85 2.82 -29.07
C PHE A 223 -8.93 4.20 -29.72
N ILE A 224 -9.13 5.27 -28.94
CA ILE A 224 -9.13 6.66 -29.41
C ILE A 224 -7.74 7.04 -29.91
N LEU A 225 -6.68 6.69 -29.17
CA LEU A 225 -5.29 6.91 -29.60
C LEU A 225 -4.98 6.19 -30.90
N PHE A 226 -5.41 4.94 -31.05
CA PHE A 226 -5.26 4.16 -32.27
C PHE A 226 -6.00 4.80 -33.46
N TRP A 227 -7.24 5.26 -33.24
CA TRP A 227 -8.02 5.97 -34.26
C TRP A 227 -7.38 7.30 -34.69
N VAL A 228 -6.96 8.11 -33.74
CA VAL A 228 -6.25 9.38 -34.01
C VAL A 228 -4.96 9.11 -34.79
N MET A 229 -4.22 8.08 -34.40
CA MET A 229 -2.98 7.70 -35.09
C MET A 229 -3.25 7.16 -36.50
N GLY A 230 -4.33 6.39 -36.70
CA GLY A 230 -4.76 5.94 -38.03
C GLY A 230 -5.13 7.10 -38.95
N ILE A 231 -5.85 8.10 -38.44
CA ILE A 231 -6.19 9.32 -39.18
C ILE A 231 -4.92 10.11 -39.53
N MET A 232 -4.01 10.29 -38.57
CA MET A 232 -2.73 10.96 -38.80
C MET A 232 -1.88 10.23 -39.84
N ALA A 233 -1.79 8.91 -39.78
CA ALA A 233 -1.03 8.10 -40.74
C ALA A 233 -1.57 8.24 -42.18
N VAL A 234 -2.91 8.30 -42.35
CA VAL A 234 -3.55 8.53 -43.65
C VAL A 234 -3.32 9.96 -44.16
N MET A 235 -3.34 10.96 -43.27
CA MET A 235 -3.00 12.34 -43.66
C MET A 235 -1.53 12.46 -44.10
N ILE A 236 -0.62 11.80 -43.38
CA ILE A 236 0.81 11.78 -43.70
C ILE A 236 1.07 11.04 -45.02
N SER A 237 0.44 9.88 -45.26
CA SER A 237 0.65 9.11 -46.49
C SER A 237 0.13 9.79 -47.75
N LYS A 238 -0.91 10.64 -47.62
CA LYS A 238 -1.41 11.47 -48.72
C LYS A 238 -0.57 12.72 -48.98
N SER A 239 0.34 13.06 -48.07
CA SER A 239 1.20 14.24 -48.20
C SER A 239 2.55 13.86 -48.82
N ALA A 240 3.12 14.74 -49.66
CA ALA A 240 4.48 14.61 -50.18
C ALA A 240 5.57 14.76 -49.09
N TRP A 241 5.19 14.79 -47.82
CA TRP A 241 6.09 14.99 -46.70
C TRP A 241 6.98 13.78 -46.45
N LEU A 242 6.48 12.54 -46.61
CA LEU A 242 7.29 11.33 -46.45
C LEU A 242 8.42 11.25 -47.50
N GLU A 243 8.14 11.60 -48.75
CA GLU A 243 9.15 11.64 -49.81
C GLU A 243 10.26 12.66 -49.50
N ARG A 244 9.90 13.83 -48.96
CA ARG A 244 10.89 14.84 -48.54
C ARG A 244 11.76 14.36 -47.38
N VAL A 245 11.19 13.66 -46.40
CA VAL A 245 11.93 13.09 -45.28
C VAL A 245 12.87 11.98 -45.75
N ASP A 246 12.42 11.11 -46.66
CA ASP A 246 13.21 9.98 -47.16
C ASP A 246 14.43 10.47 -47.97
N VAL A 247 14.24 11.44 -48.87
CA VAL A 247 15.34 12.09 -49.61
C VAL A 247 16.33 12.78 -48.67
N PHE A 248 15.83 13.43 -47.62
CA PHE A 248 16.68 14.10 -46.63
C PHE A 248 17.51 13.11 -45.80
N LEU A 249 16.89 11.99 -45.37
CA LEU A 249 17.55 10.92 -44.63
C LEU A 249 18.56 10.15 -45.50
N ALA A 250 18.30 9.96 -46.79
CA ALA A 250 19.24 9.35 -47.73
C ALA A 250 20.53 10.18 -47.89
N ALA A 251 20.44 11.50 -47.71
CA ALA A 251 21.58 12.41 -47.70
C ALA A 251 22.24 12.58 -46.33
N ALA A 252 21.73 11.92 -45.28
CA ALA A 252 22.25 12.08 -43.93
C ALA A 252 23.65 11.44 -43.76
N PRO A 253 24.57 12.10 -43.03
CA PRO A 253 25.88 11.53 -42.72
C PRO A 253 25.71 10.28 -41.84
N GLN A 254 26.45 9.20 -42.17
CA GLN A 254 26.33 7.92 -41.47
C GLN A 254 27.03 7.87 -40.09
N ALA A 255 27.80 8.91 -39.74
CA ALA A 255 28.47 9.00 -38.44
C ALA A 255 27.52 9.61 -37.40
N PHE A 256 27.25 8.88 -36.32
CA PHE A 256 26.49 9.37 -35.17
C PHE A 256 27.32 10.41 -34.39
N GLY A 257 26.81 11.64 -34.23
CA GLY A 257 27.51 12.72 -33.52
C GLY A 257 26.89 14.12 -33.67
N ALA A 258 27.63 15.15 -33.27
CA ALA A 258 27.17 16.56 -33.28
C ALA A 258 26.81 17.09 -34.68
N GLU A 259 27.47 16.58 -35.73
CA GLU A 259 27.18 16.94 -37.12
C GLU A 259 25.81 16.42 -37.57
N GLN A 260 25.44 15.20 -37.15
CA GLN A 260 24.13 14.63 -37.46
C GLN A 260 22.99 15.39 -36.75
N VAL A 261 23.21 15.83 -35.50
CA VAL A 261 22.24 16.64 -34.76
C VAL A 261 22.07 18.02 -35.41
N ASN A 262 23.17 18.69 -35.80
CA ASN A 262 23.11 19.96 -36.50
C ASN A 262 22.45 19.84 -37.88
N TYR A 263 22.69 18.73 -38.58
CA TYR A 263 22.02 18.43 -39.85
C TYR A 263 20.51 18.26 -39.66
N LEU A 264 20.07 17.51 -38.63
CA LEU A 264 18.64 17.35 -38.32
C LEU A 264 17.95 18.66 -37.88
N LEU A 265 18.67 19.57 -37.22
CA LEU A 265 18.14 20.88 -36.81
C LEU A 265 18.19 21.93 -37.94
N SER A 266 18.93 21.68 -39.02
CA SER A 266 19.10 22.63 -40.13
C SER A 266 17.84 22.84 -40.96
N SER A 267 16.91 21.88 -40.94
CA SER A 267 15.66 21.93 -41.67
C SER A 267 14.45 21.88 -40.72
N PRO A 268 13.49 22.83 -40.83
CA PRO A 268 12.31 22.85 -39.97
C PRO A 268 11.42 21.60 -40.15
N ASP A 269 11.40 21.01 -41.35
CA ASP A 269 10.64 19.79 -41.64
C ASP A 269 11.13 18.57 -40.84
N MET A 270 12.43 18.48 -40.57
CA MET A 270 13.01 17.36 -39.81
C MET A 270 12.83 17.51 -38.30
N VAL A 271 12.81 18.74 -37.81
CA VAL A 271 12.40 19.02 -36.42
C VAL A 271 10.95 18.56 -36.21
N ILE A 272 10.06 18.84 -37.17
CA ILE A 272 8.68 18.36 -37.14
C ILE A 272 8.63 16.82 -37.23
N ALA A 273 9.43 16.21 -38.12
CA ALA A 273 9.48 14.76 -38.28
C ALA A 273 9.92 14.03 -37.02
N THR A 274 11.01 14.50 -36.40
CA THR A 274 11.55 13.94 -35.17
C THR A 274 10.55 14.08 -34.02
N ALA A 275 9.90 15.24 -33.87
CA ALA A 275 8.86 15.46 -32.88
C ALA A 275 7.64 14.54 -33.09
N LEU A 276 7.19 14.38 -34.34
CA LEU A 276 6.10 13.46 -34.68
C LEU A 276 6.45 12.01 -34.38
N THR A 277 7.66 11.56 -34.74
CA THR A 277 8.11 10.20 -34.43
C THR A 277 8.19 9.95 -32.92
N ALA A 278 8.69 10.92 -32.14
CA ALA A 278 8.75 10.83 -30.69
C ALA A 278 7.33 10.76 -30.08
N PHE A 279 6.41 11.58 -30.58
CA PHE A 279 5.00 11.56 -30.17
C PHE A 279 4.32 10.21 -30.47
N ILE A 280 4.57 9.63 -31.65
CA ILE A 280 4.06 8.31 -32.04
C ILE A 280 4.60 7.24 -31.09
N VAL A 281 5.91 7.20 -30.87
CA VAL A 281 6.55 6.22 -29.97
C VAL A 281 6.00 6.33 -28.54
N LEU A 282 5.85 7.56 -28.02
CA LEU A 282 5.27 7.80 -26.71
C LEU A 282 3.80 7.35 -26.64
N THR A 283 3.03 7.62 -27.70
CA THR A 283 1.63 7.20 -27.80
C THR A 283 1.49 5.67 -27.80
N PHE A 284 2.34 4.98 -28.56
CA PHE A 284 2.41 3.52 -28.56
C PHE A 284 2.75 2.97 -27.16
N LEU A 285 3.72 3.57 -26.47
CA LEU A 285 4.06 3.19 -25.09
C LEU A 285 2.82 3.27 -24.18
N PHE A 286 2.08 4.40 -24.21
CA PHE A 286 0.87 4.56 -23.42
C PHE A 286 -0.25 3.59 -23.81
N MET A 287 -0.41 3.30 -25.11
CA MET A 287 -1.41 2.37 -25.63
C MET A 287 -1.23 0.96 -25.05
N PHE A 288 0.00 0.49 -24.87
CA PHE A 288 0.29 -0.81 -24.24
C PHE A 288 0.23 -0.78 -22.71
N LEU A 289 0.65 0.34 -22.11
CA LEU A 289 0.78 0.46 -20.67
C LEU A 289 -0.59 0.62 -19.97
N LEU A 290 -1.49 1.42 -20.54
CA LEU A 290 -2.80 1.70 -19.93
C LEU A 290 -3.69 0.46 -19.74
N PRO A 291 -3.81 -0.48 -20.72
CA PRO A 291 -4.53 -1.73 -20.52
C PRO A 291 -3.95 -2.59 -19.40
N VAL A 292 -2.62 -2.67 -19.29
CA VAL A 292 -1.96 -3.43 -18.21
C VAL A 292 -2.29 -2.82 -16.86
N VAL A 293 -2.20 -1.49 -16.73
CA VAL A 293 -2.58 -0.77 -15.51
C VAL A 293 -4.06 -1.00 -15.16
N ALA A 294 -4.95 -0.99 -16.15
CA ALA A 294 -6.36 -1.27 -15.94
C ALA A 294 -6.60 -2.72 -15.48
N ALA A 295 -5.95 -3.71 -16.10
CA ALA A 295 -6.03 -5.12 -15.71
C ALA A 295 -5.51 -5.35 -14.29
N VAL A 296 -4.39 -4.72 -13.92
CA VAL A 296 -3.88 -4.78 -12.54
C VAL A 296 -4.90 -4.17 -11.57
N ARG A 297 -5.51 -3.03 -11.90
CA ARG A 297 -6.56 -2.44 -11.04
C ARG A 297 -7.76 -3.35 -10.87
N THR A 298 -8.22 -4.03 -11.92
CA THR A 298 -9.39 -4.93 -11.82
C THR A 298 -9.08 -6.16 -10.98
N VAL A 299 -7.93 -6.80 -11.20
CA VAL A 299 -7.47 -7.94 -10.38
C VAL A 299 -7.32 -7.54 -8.92
N MET A 300 -6.69 -6.39 -8.65
CA MET A 300 -6.50 -5.89 -7.28
C MET A 300 -7.80 -5.43 -6.64
N ALA A 301 -8.75 -4.88 -7.41
CA ALA A 301 -10.07 -4.51 -6.89
C ALA A 301 -10.86 -5.76 -6.47
N LEU A 302 -10.77 -6.84 -7.26
CA LEU A 302 -11.39 -8.12 -6.93
C LEU A 302 -10.81 -8.68 -5.63
N SER A 303 -9.48 -8.74 -5.54
CA SER A 303 -8.78 -9.22 -4.34
C SER A 303 -9.03 -8.34 -3.11
N SER A 304 -8.93 -7.02 -3.22
CA SER A 304 -9.11 -6.08 -2.10
C SER A 304 -10.58 -5.86 -1.70
N SER A 305 -11.55 -6.26 -2.54
CA SER A 305 -12.97 -6.30 -2.18
C SER A 305 -13.35 -7.50 -1.31
N MET A 306 -12.43 -8.45 -1.14
CA MET A 306 -12.58 -9.71 -0.43
C MET A 306 -12.44 -9.54 1.09
N VAL A 307 -13.11 -8.53 1.63
CA VAL A 307 -13.30 -8.39 3.08
C VAL A 307 -14.64 -9.01 3.37
N TRP A 308 -14.58 -10.19 3.97
CA TRP A 308 -15.72 -11.06 4.27
C TRP A 308 -16.52 -10.60 5.47
N LEU A 309 -16.04 -9.59 6.20
CA LEU A 309 -16.66 -9.08 7.40
C LEU A 309 -17.35 -7.74 7.14
N LYS A 310 -18.43 -7.50 7.87
CA LYS A 310 -19.14 -6.24 7.96
C LYS A 310 -19.51 -6.01 9.43
N ARG A 311 -19.56 -4.75 9.85
CA ARG A 311 -20.03 -4.37 11.18
C ARG A 311 -21.55 -4.44 11.23
N THR A 312 -22.09 -4.96 12.33
CA THR A 312 -23.52 -4.86 12.65
C THR A 312 -23.83 -3.45 13.17
N GLU A 313 -25.09 -3.12 13.41
CA GLU A 313 -25.47 -1.82 13.99
C GLU A 313 -24.80 -1.58 15.36
N GLU A 314 -24.81 -2.58 16.23
CA GLU A 314 -24.08 -2.56 17.50
C GLU A 314 -22.56 -2.40 17.27
N GLY A 315 -22.00 -3.11 16.29
CA GLY A 315 -20.59 -2.99 15.93
C GLY A 315 -20.19 -1.60 15.44
N GLU A 316 -21.07 -0.89 14.73
CA GLU A 316 -20.83 0.49 14.28
C GLU A 316 -20.80 1.46 15.48
N ILE A 317 -21.72 1.31 16.45
CA ILE A 317 -21.74 2.10 17.70
C ILE A 317 -20.46 1.85 18.51
N LEU A 318 -20.09 0.58 18.72
CA LEU A 318 -18.85 0.21 19.41
C LEU A 318 -17.61 0.76 18.68
N THR A 319 -17.63 0.77 17.35
CA THR A 319 -16.54 1.37 16.56
C THR A 319 -16.43 2.87 16.79
N ALA A 320 -17.56 3.57 16.96
CA ALA A 320 -17.56 4.98 17.31
C ALA A 320 -16.97 5.22 18.71
N GLN A 321 -17.34 4.40 19.70
CA GLN A 321 -16.73 4.44 21.04
C GLN A 321 -15.24 4.15 21.00
N ILE A 322 -14.80 3.12 20.26
CA ILE A 322 -13.38 2.79 20.05
C ILE A 322 -12.63 3.97 19.40
N SER A 323 -13.25 4.63 18.42
CA SER A 323 -12.67 5.82 17.79
C SER A 323 -12.51 6.97 18.80
N GLY A 324 -13.52 7.22 19.63
CA GLY A 324 -13.45 8.22 20.70
C GLY A 324 -12.41 7.87 21.76
N LEU A 325 -12.27 6.58 22.11
CA LEU A 325 -11.29 6.08 23.06
C LEU A 325 -9.88 6.26 22.53
N LYS A 326 -9.66 5.99 21.23
CA LYS A 326 -8.40 6.25 20.56
C LYS A 326 -7.99 7.72 20.64
N ASN A 327 -8.92 8.63 20.37
CA ASN A 327 -8.67 10.06 20.50
C ASN A 327 -8.36 10.46 21.95
N PHE A 328 -9.10 9.90 22.92
CA PHE A 328 -8.86 10.18 24.33
C PHE A 328 -7.45 9.74 24.77
N ILE A 329 -7.06 8.52 24.43
CA ILE A 329 -5.72 7.99 24.73
C ILE A 329 -4.64 8.87 24.08
N ARG A 330 -4.82 9.24 22.81
CA ARG A 330 -3.82 10.05 22.09
C ARG A 330 -3.67 11.46 22.67
N ASP A 331 -4.77 12.12 22.97
CA ASP A 331 -4.78 13.57 23.23
C ASP A 331 -4.72 13.90 24.73
N PHE A 332 -5.09 12.96 25.62
CA PHE A 332 -5.23 13.20 27.06
C PHE A 332 -4.50 12.19 27.96
N SER A 333 -3.72 11.25 27.40
CA SER A 333 -2.97 10.29 28.19
C SER A 333 -1.48 10.30 27.84
N ASN A 334 -0.66 9.82 28.78
CA ASN A 334 0.77 9.59 28.56
C ASN A 334 1.05 8.12 28.17
N LEU A 335 0.03 7.38 27.72
CA LEU A 335 0.15 5.95 27.41
C LEU A 335 1.04 5.67 26.20
N ALA A 336 1.31 6.67 25.35
CA ALA A 336 2.25 6.53 24.24
C ALA A 336 3.69 6.25 24.71
N GLU A 337 4.06 6.73 25.91
CA GLU A 337 5.38 6.57 26.51
C GLU A 337 5.40 5.53 27.65
N ALA A 338 4.25 4.93 27.95
CA ALA A 338 4.14 3.98 29.04
C ALA A 338 4.89 2.67 28.75
N GLU A 339 5.48 2.10 29.80
CA GLU A 339 6.20 0.82 29.75
C GLU A 339 5.26 -0.34 30.11
N LYS A 340 5.57 -1.56 29.66
CA LYS A 340 4.75 -2.75 29.93
C LYS A 340 4.63 -3.06 31.42
N GLU A 341 5.63 -2.69 32.23
CA GLU A 341 5.66 -2.84 33.68
C GLU A 341 4.56 -2.00 34.36
N GLN A 342 4.13 -0.91 33.72
CA GLN A 342 3.05 -0.05 34.20
C GLN A 342 1.66 -0.61 33.88
N LEU A 343 1.55 -1.85 33.39
CA LEU A 343 0.27 -2.53 33.14
C LEU A 343 -0.61 -2.56 34.39
N VAL A 344 -0.04 -2.75 35.58
CA VAL A 344 -0.80 -2.73 36.84
C VAL A 344 -1.38 -1.35 37.13
N LEU A 345 -0.72 -0.28 36.70
CA LEU A 345 -1.15 1.11 36.93
C LEU A 345 -2.26 1.53 35.96
N TRP A 346 -2.08 1.23 34.68
CA TRP A 346 -2.95 1.71 33.61
C TRP A 346 -4.03 0.71 33.19
N ASP A 347 -3.88 -0.53 33.61
CA ASP A 347 -4.85 -1.61 33.45
C ASP A 347 -5.30 -1.79 31.98
N ASP A 348 -6.61 -1.82 31.69
CA ASP A 348 -7.13 -2.02 30.34
C ASP A 348 -6.72 -0.90 29.37
N PHE A 349 -6.46 0.32 29.84
CA PHE A 349 -6.07 1.41 28.96
C PHE A 349 -4.71 1.19 28.30
N LEU A 350 -3.76 0.50 28.97
CA LEU A 350 -2.49 0.16 28.34
C LEU A 350 -2.68 -0.86 27.22
N ILE A 351 -3.56 -1.85 27.44
CA ILE A 351 -3.94 -2.83 26.43
C ILE A 351 -4.58 -2.13 25.24
N TYR A 352 -5.51 -1.19 25.48
CA TYR A 352 -6.14 -0.39 24.43
C TYR A 352 -5.12 0.47 23.70
N ALA A 353 -4.17 1.12 24.37
CA ALA A 353 -3.13 1.91 23.72
C ALA A 353 -2.30 1.07 22.73
N VAL A 354 -2.02 -0.20 23.06
CA VAL A 354 -1.34 -1.14 22.16
C VAL A 354 -2.25 -1.54 20.98
N VAL A 355 -3.48 -1.99 21.24
CA VAL A 355 -4.42 -2.39 20.16
C VAL A 355 -4.73 -1.24 19.21
N LEU A 356 -4.85 -0.02 19.73
CA LEU A 356 -5.24 1.16 18.97
C LEU A 356 -4.04 1.84 18.29
N GLU A 357 -2.83 1.27 18.39
CA GLU A 357 -1.59 1.77 17.75
C GLU A 357 -1.12 3.13 18.30
N GLU A 358 -1.43 3.42 19.55
CA GLU A 358 -0.96 4.62 20.25
C GLU A 358 0.32 4.35 21.07
N ASN A 359 0.62 3.09 21.39
CA ASN A 359 1.90 2.67 21.96
C ASN A 359 2.53 1.52 21.15
N GLU A 360 3.43 1.86 20.23
CA GLU A 360 4.18 0.87 19.44
C GLU A 360 5.43 0.35 20.16
N GLY A 361 5.94 1.07 21.17
CA GLY A 361 7.14 0.70 21.92
C GLY A 361 6.99 -0.64 22.63
N ILE A 362 5.84 -0.85 23.29
CA ILE A 362 5.54 -2.12 23.96
C ILE A 362 5.47 -3.29 22.97
N ILE A 363 4.98 -3.06 21.75
CA ILE A 363 4.95 -4.10 20.71
C ILE A 363 6.39 -4.54 20.41
N GLU A 364 7.28 -3.58 20.16
CA GLU A 364 8.69 -3.89 19.89
C GLU A 364 9.35 -4.63 21.07
N ASP A 365 9.08 -4.21 22.30
CA ASP A 365 9.67 -4.82 23.50
C ASP A 365 9.19 -6.25 23.73
N ILE A 366 7.91 -6.54 23.47
CA ILE A 366 7.36 -7.90 23.53
C ILE A 366 7.99 -8.79 22.44
N PHE A 367 8.13 -8.30 21.21
CA PHE A 367 8.69 -9.10 20.11
C PHE A 367 10.23 -9.19 20.11
N ARG A 368 10.92 -8.46 20.99
CA ARG A 368 12.34 -8.70 21.30
C ARG A 368 12.57 -9.93 22.19
N MET A 369 11.52 -10.52 22.74
CA MET A 369 11.63 -11.71 23.59
C MET A 369 12.02 -12.96 22.79
N LYS A 370 12.87 -13.81 23.39
CA LYS A 370 13.54 -14.95 22.72
C LYS A 370 12.58 -15.94 22.07
N ASN A 371 11.45 -16.23 22.71
CA ASN A 371 10.48 -17.23 22.26
C ASN A 371 9.42 -16.66 21.29
N LEU A 372 9.48 -15.35 21.03
CA LEU A 372 8.61 -14.65 20.09
C LEU A 372 9.44 -13.99 18.98
N ASN A 373 10.63 -14.50 18.68
CA ASN A 373 11.57 -13.85 17.77
C ASN A 373 11.03 -13.86 16.33
N TYR A 374 10.31 -12.80 15.99
CA TYR A 374 9.63 -12.55 14.72
C TYR A 374 10.52 -11.72 13.79
N ARG A 375 11.61 -12.32 13.27
CA ARG A 375 12.45 -11.66 12.25
C ARG A 375 11.82 -11.57 10.86
N ASP A 376 10.68 -12.24 10.62
CA ASP A 376 10.09 -12.38 9.28
C ASP A 376 9.07 -11.29 8.88
N PHE A 377 8.72 -10.35 9.77
CA PHE A 377 7.70 -9.33 9.46
C PHE A 377 8.21 -8.06 8.77
N ARG A 378 9.52 -7.85 8.64
CA ARG A 378 10.05 -6.65 7.94
C ARG A 378 9.93 -6.72 6.40
N LEU A 379 9.38 -7.81 5.85
CA LEU A 379 9.36 -8.08 4.41
C LEU A 379 7.97 -8.04 3.75
N PHE A 380 6.90 -7.57 4.43
CA PHE A 380 5.58 -7.39 3.79
C PHE A 380 4.96 -6.04 4.05
#